data_AF-A0A2N0XW70-F1
#
_entry.id   AF-A0A2N0XW70-F1
#
_cell.length_a   1.000
_cell.length_b   1.000
_cell.length_c   1.000
_cell.angle_alpha   90.00
_cell.angle_beta   90.00
_cell.angle_gamma   90.00
#
_symmetry.space_group_name_H-M   'P 1'
#
loop_
_entity.id
_entity.type
_entity.pdbx_description
1 polymer ?
#
loop_
_entity_poly.entity_id
_entity_poly.type
_entity_poly.pdbx_seq_one_letter_code
_entity_poly.pdbx_strand_id
1 'polypeptide(L)'
;MNVRDWEQHTLKADVALQEKDFQRSIIHYQQALAISETLIDEQEVEVDDLLTINVISCHNLAKFWRENGDNDYELKYLQLASEKILSLVPQCPKTHCDSFVDSLGCCRKALIDFMKRHPNPKVAEQVQHIDTATNCEIIASFRLN
;
A
#
# COMPACT_ATOMS: atom_id res chain seq x y z
N MET A 1 16.36 10.12 -2.48
CA MET A 1 16.52 9.04 -1.47
C MET A 1 16.20 7.76 -2.20
N ASN A 2 16.98 6.69 -2.08
CA ASN A 2 16.85 5.54 -2.99
C ASN A 2 16.16 4.32 -2.35
N VAL A 3 15.90 3.29 -3.17
CA VAL A 3 15.29 2.03 -2.74
C VAL A 3 16.06 1.36 -1.59
N ARG A 4 17.39 1.45 -1.54
CA ARG A 4 18.18 0.88 -0.44
C ARG A 4 17.94 1.59 0.88
N ASP A 5 17.73 2.91 0.85
CA ASP A 5 17.39 3.68 2.05
C ASP A 5 16.03 3.20 2.60
N TRP A 6 15.05 2.97 1.71
CA TRP A 6 13.75 2.40 2.06
C TRP A 6 13.87 0.99 2.67
N GLU A 7 14.63 0.09 2.05
CA GLU A 7 14.88 -1.27 2.55
C GLU A 7 15.52 -1.23 3.95
N GLN A 8 16.51 -0.35 4.13
CA GLN A 8 17.22 -0.21 5.40
C GLN A 8 16.28 0.28 6.52
N HIS A 9 15.41 1.25 6.23
CA HIS A 9 14.44 1.72 7.20
C HIS A 9 13.39 0.65 7.52
N THR A 10 12.91 -0.08 6.52
CA THR A 10 11.98 -1.20 6.72
C THR A 10 12.59 -2.27 7.63
N LEU A 11 13.85 -2.68 7.37
CA LEU A 11 14.54 -3.69 8.18
C LEU A 11 14.78 -3.21 9.62
N LYS A 12 15.20 -1.95 9.81
CA LYS A 12 15.40 -1.39 11.16
C LYS A 12 14.08 -1.35 11.94
N ALA A 13 12.97 -1.05 11.27
CA ALA A 13 11.66 -1.04 11.88
C ALA A 13 11.22 -2.44 12.35
N ASP A 14 11.45 -3.46 11.52
CA ASP A 14 11.15 -4.85 11.84
C ASP A 14 11.99 -5.35 13.03
N VAL A 15 13.30 -5.05 13.04
CA VAL A 15 14.19 -5.39 14.15
C VAL A 15 13.73 -4.72 15.45
N ALA A 16 13.45 -3.41 15.41
CA ALA A 16 12.95 -2.68 16.57
C ALA A 16 11.62 -3.25 17.08
N LEU A 17 10.72 -3.67 16.18
CA LEU A 17 9.45 -4.29 16.56
C LEU A 17 9.66 -5.63 17.28
N GLN A 18 10.58 -6.46 16.78
CA GLN A 18 10.95 -7.74 17.42
C GLN A 18 11.54 -7.53 18.81
N GLU A 19 12.30 -6.46 19.00
CA GLU A 19 12.86 -6.04 20.30
C GLU A 19 11.82 -5.36 21.21
N LYS A 20 10.57 -5.20 20.74
CA LYS A 20 9.48 -4.46 21.41
C LYS A 20 9.81 -2.98 21.65
N ASP A 21 10.75 -2.43 20.88
CA ASP A 21 11.01 -0.99 20.81
C ASP A 21 10.03 -0.35 19.82
N PHE A 22 8.78 -0.22 20.25
CA PHE A 22 7.69 0.30 19.43
C PHE A 22 7.96 1.73 18.94
N GLN A 23 8.65 2.55 19.74
CA GLN A 23 8.95 3.93 19.40
C GLN A 23 9.96 4.00 18.25
N ARG A 24 11.03 3.20 18.26
CA ARG A 24 11.96 3.15 17.13
C ARG A 24 11.32 2.50 15.91
N SER A 25 10.52 1.46 16.11
CA SER A 25 9.84 0.77 15.02
C SER A 25 8.95 1.72 14.22
N ILE A 26 8.08 2.49 14.89
CA ILE A 26 7.17 3.42 14.21
C ILE A 26 7.92 4.52 13.46
N ILE A 27 9.01 5.07 14.04
CA ILE A 27 9.82 6.09 13.39
C ILE A 27 10.41 5.56 12.08
N HIS A 28 10.97 4.34 12.11
CA HIS A 28 11.58 3.77 10.93
C HIS A 28 10.56 3.37 9.85
N TYR A 29 9.39 2.84 10.21
CA TYR A 29 8.33 2.62 9.22
C TYR A 29 7.81 3.93 8.60
N GLN A 30 7.69 5.00 9.39
CA GLN A 30 7.32 6.32 8.87
C GLN A 30 8.39 6.89 7.93
N GLN A 31 9.68 6.69 8.24
CA GLN A 31 10.78 7.07 7.35
C GLN A 31 10.75 6.27 6.05
N ALA A 32 10.49 4.96 6.09
CA ALA A 32 10.31 4.14 4.90
C ALA A 32 9.15 4.66 4.03
N LEU A 33 8.00 4.98 4.63
CA LEU A 33 6.87 5.58 3.90
C LEU A 33 7.26 6.91 3.24
N ALA A 34 7.94 7.80 3.95
CA ALA A 34 8.38 9.09 3.40
C ALA A 34 9.35 8.91 2.22
N ILE A 35 10.26 7.93 2.29
CA ILE A 35 11.16 7.62 1.17
C ILE A 35 10.35 7.09 -0.03
N SER A 36 9.39 6.19 0.20
CA SER A 36 8.55 5.67 -0.89
C SER A 36 7.77 6.75 -1.64
N GLU A 37 7.41 7.83 -0.94
CA GLU A 37 6.75 9.00 -1.55
C GLU A 37 7.68 9.76 -2.49
N THR A 38 8.96 9.90 -2.12
CA THR A 38 9.95 10.59 -2.98
C THR A 38 10.37 9.78 -4.19
N LEU A 39 10.31 8.44 -4.12
CA LEU A 39 10.69 7.57 -5.24
C LEU A 39 9.76 7.71 -6.45
N ILE A 40 8.51 8.16 -6.23
CA ILE A 40 7.55 8.40 -7.32
C ILE A 40 8.04 9.53 -8.24
N ASP A 41 8.68 10.56 -7.67
CA ASP A 41 9.11 11.74 -8.42
C ASP A 41 10.47 11.54 -9.12
N GLU A 42 11.30 10.63 -8.63
CA GLU A 42 12.67 10.43 -9.13
C GLU A 42 12.71 9.65 -10.47
N GLN A 43 11.62 9.03 -10.95
CA GLN A 43 11.47 8.29 -12.23
C GLN A 43 12.55 7.21 -12.55
N GLU A 44 13.44 6.90 -11.60
CA GLU A 44 14.49 5.88 -11.74
C GLU A 44 14.05 4.48 -11.28
N VAL A 45 12.80 4.33 -10.83
CA VAL A 45 12.26 3.07 -10.30
C VAL A 45 11.13 2.57 -11.20
N GLU A 46 11.18 1.29 -11.56
CA GLU A 46 10.12 0.65 -12.34
C GLU A 46 8.77 0.72 -11.60
N VAL A 47 7.68 0.86 -12.36
CA VAL A 47 6.33 1.02 -11.79
C VAL A 47 5.96 -0.16 -10.89
N ASP A 48 6.36 -1.39 -11.25
CA ASP A 48 6.09 -2.59 -10.46
C ASP A 48 6.77 -2.57 -9.09
N ASP A 49 8.00 -2.06 -9.03
CA ASP A 49 8.73 -1.87 -7.78
C ASP A 49 8.09 -0.75 -6.96
N LEU A 50 7.68 0.36 -7.58
CA LEU A 50 6.95 1.43 -6.89
C LEU A 50 5.64 0.93 -6.28
N LEU A 51 4.86 0.13 -7.00
CA LEU A 51 3.62 -0.48 -6.47
C LEU A 51 3.92 -1.32 -5.23
N THR A 52 4.93 -2.19 -5.32
CA THR A 52 5.36 -3.07 -4.23
C THR A 52 5.81 -2.28 -3.01
N ILE A 53 6.70 -1.31 -3.19
CA ILE A 53 7.23 -0.45 -2.14
C ILE A 53 6.11 0.31 -1.42
N ASN A 54 5.17 0.92 -2.17
CA ASN A 54 4.07 1.68 -1.58
C ASN A 54 3.12 0.80 -0.76
N VAL A 55 2.80 -0.40 -1.27
CA VAL A 55 1.95 -1.37 -0.56
C VAL A 55 2.62 -1.82 0.74
N ILE A 56 3.90 -2.21 0.68
CA ILE A 56 4.64 -2.69 1.86
C ILE A 56 4.75 -1.59 2.91
N SER A 57 5.14 -0.37 2.53
CA SER A 57 5.25 0.77 3.46
C SER A 57 3.95 1.00 4.23
N CYS A 58 2.82 1.00 3.52
CA CYS A 58 1.52 1.24 4.14
C CYS A 58 1.04 0.05 4.98
N HIS A 59 1.17 -1.18 4.47
CA HIS A 59 0.73 -2.37 5.19
C HIS A 59 1.56 -2.66 6.44
N ASN A 60 2.85 -2.33 6.44
CA ASN A 60 3.69 -2.43 7.63
C ASN A 60 3.19 -1.50 8.75
N LEU A 61 2.86 -0.25 8.40
CA LEU A 61 2.27 0.69 9.35
C LEU A 61 0.88 0.22 9.82
N ALA A 62 0.03 -0.22 8.91
CA ALA A 62 -1.29 -0.75 9.28
C ALA A 62 -1.17 -1.93 10.26
N LYS A 63 -0.26 -2.87 9.98
CA LYS A 63 0.03 -4.01 10.86
C LYS A 63 0.56 -3.55 12.21
N PHE A 64 1.50 -2.61 12.24
CA PHE A 64 2.02 -2.05 13.49
C PHE A 64 0.88 -1.50 14.36
N TRP A 65 0.00 -0.68 13.79
CA TRP A 65 -1.11 -0.07 14.55
C TRP A 65 -2.14 -1.09 15.00
N ARG A 66 -2.44 -2.09 14.16
CA ARG A 66 -3.28 -3.23 14.54
C ARG A 66 -2.72 -3.97 15.75
N GLU A 67 -1.43 -4.28 15.75
CA GLU A 67 -0.76 -5.00 16.85
C GLU A 67 -0.71 -4.17 18.15
N ASN A 68 -0.77 -2.84 18.03
CA ASN A 68 -0.85 -1.91 19.15
C ASN A 68 -2.30 -1.52 19.52
N GLY A 69 -3.31 -2.09 18.85
CA GLY A 69 -4.73 -1.91 19.17
C GLY A 69 -5.37 -0.62 18.67
N ASP A 70 -4.70 0.12 17.77
CA ASP A 70 -5.22 1.36 17.18
C ASP A 70 -5.84 1.09 15.80
N ASN A 71 -7.16 0.88 15.80
CA ASN A 71 -7.91 0.55 14.58
C ASN A 71 -8.05 1.73 13.61
N ASP A 72 -8.00 2.97 14.12
CA ASP A 72 -8.16 4.16 13.30
C ASP A 72 -6.90 4.39 12.46
N TYR A 73 -5.72 4.24 13.07
CA TYR A 73 -4.47 4.27 12.33
C TYR A 73 -4.26 3.02 11.47
N GLU A 74 -4.68 1.83 11.91
CA GLU A 74 -4.71 0.65 11.04
C GLU A 74 -5.48 0.97 9.74
N LEU A 75 -6.73 1.42 9.87
CA LEU A 75 -7.57 1.73 8.72
C LEU A 75 -6.96 2.82 7.84
N LYS A 76 -6.46 3.90 8.44
CA LYS A 76 -5.81 5.01 7.72
C LYS A 76 -4.74 4.49 6.75
N TYR A 77 -3.84 3.61 7.21
CA TYR A 77 -2.76 3.12 6.37
C TYR A 77 -3.23 2.08 5.34
N LEU A 78 -4.26 1.28 5.64
CA LEU A 78 -4.88 0.42 4.62
C LEU A 78 -5.52 1.23 3.48
N GLN A 79 -6.19 2.34 3.82
CA GLN A 79 -6.80 3.23 2.83
C GLN A 79 -5.72 3.95 2.01
N LEU A 80 -4.68 4.46 2.67
CA LEU A 80 -3.55 5.12 2.01
C LEU A 80 -2.87 4.23 0.96
N ALA A 81 -2.75 2.93 1.24
CA ALA A 81 -2.18 1.97 0.28
C ALA A 81 -2.98 1.96 -1.04
N SER A 82 -4.31 1.88 -0.94
CA SER A 82 -5.19 1.88 -2.12
C SER A 82 -5.15 3.21 -2.88
N GLU A 83 -5.11 4.34 -2.17
CA GLU A 83 -5.02 5.68 -2.77
C GLU A 83 -3.72 5.85 -3.55
N LYS A 84 -2.59 5.41 -2.97
CA LYS A 84 -1.28 5.48 -3.62
C LYS A 84 -1.24 4.63 -4.88
N ILE A 85 -1.75 3.40 -4.85
CA ILE A 85 -1.83 2.57 -6.06
C ILE A 85 -2.69 3.29 -7.11
N LEU A 86 -3.91 3.72 -6.77
CA LEU A 86 -4.81 4.41 -7.71
C LEU A 86 -4.17 5.67 -8.34
N SER A 87 -3.30 6.36 -7.61
CA SER A 87 -2.58 7.54 -8.13
C SER A 87 -1.56 7.21 -9.23
N LEU A 88 -1.13 5.94 -9.32
CA LEU A 88 -0.18 5.45 -10.32
C LEU A 88 -0.87 4.95 -11.61
N VAL A 89 -2.21 4.89 -11.66
CA VAL A 89 -2.98 4.45 -12.85
C VAL A 89 -2.60 5.21 -14.13
N PRO A 90 -2.54 6.56 -14.14
CA PRO A 90 -2.23 7.30 -15.37
C PRO A 90 -0.81 7.04 -15.88
N GLN A 91 0.06 6.50 -15.01
CA GLN A 91 1.46 6.23 -15.30
C GLN A 91 1.67 4.80 -15.82
N CYS A 92 0.66 3.94 -15.80
CA CYS A 92 0.76 2.55 -16.22
C CYS A 92 0.90 2.46 -17.77
N PRO A 93 2.06 2.08 -18.31
CA PRO A 93 2.13 1.64 -19.70
C PRO A 93 1.29 0.37 -19.80
N LYS A 94 0.59 0.15 -20.93
CA LYS A 94 -0.32 -0.99 -21.16
C LYS A 94 0.26 -2.40 -20.92
N THR A 95 1.54 -2.50 -20.53
CA THR A 95 2.28 -3.70 -20.16
C THR A 95 2.29 -4.04 -18.67
N HIS A 96 1.90 -3.13 -17.76
CA HIS A 96 2.00 -3.33 -16.29
C HIS A 96 0.64 -3.39 -15.57
N CYS A 97 -0.46 -3.59 -16.33
CA CYS A 97 -1.81 -3.61 -15.75
C CYS A 97 -2.01 -4.75 -14.75
N ASP A 98 -1.33 -5.89 -14.91
CA ASP A 98 -1.49 -7.04 -14.03
C ASP A 98 -0.97 -6.76 -12.61
N SER A 99 0.25 -6.19 -12.48
CA SER A 99 0.83 -5.81 -11.18
C SER A 99 -0.04 -4.79 -10.44
N PHE A 100 -0.66 -3.88 -11.19
CA PHE A 100 -1.59 -2.90 -10.66
C PHE A 100 -2.87 -3.56 -10.11
N VAL A 101 -3.48 -4.44 -10.90
CA VAL A 101 -4.68 -5.21 -10.53
C VAL A 101 -4.39 -6.06 -9.28
N ASP A 102 -3.24 -6.73 -9.24
CA ASP A 102 -2.82 -7.55 -8.10
C ASP A 102 -2.61 -6.71 -6.85
N SER A 103 -1.96 -5.55 -6.98
CA SER A 103 -1.74 -4.62 -5.86
C SER A 103 -3.06 -4.08 -5.30
N LEU A 104 -4.00 -3.67 -6.16
CA LEU A 104 -5.35 -3.29 -5.72
C LEU A 104 -6.10 -4.44 -5.07
N GLY A 105 -5.97 -5.65 -5.62
CA GLY A 105 -6.52 -6.87 -5.04
C GLY A 105 -6.01 -7.13 -3.62
N CYS A 106 -4.71 -6.90 -3.39
CA CYS A 106 -4.09 -6.98 -2.07
C CYS A 106 -4.70 -5.96 -1.09
N CYS A 107 -4.79 -4.69 -1.48
CA CYS A 107 -5.39 -3.64 -0.64
C CYS A 107 -6.87 -3.90 -0.35
N ARG A 108 -7.63 -4.34 -1.37
CA ARG A 108 -9.03 -4.73 -1.23
C ARG A 108 -9.19 -5.84 -0.19
N LYS A 109 -8.39 -6.90 -0.29
CA LYS A 109 -8.42 -8.01 0.68
C LYS A 109 -8.13 -7.52 2.09
N ALA A 110 -7.15 -6.64 2.26
CA ALA A 110 -6.80 -6.08 3.56
C ALA A 110 -7.95 -5.25 4.16
N LEU A 111 -8.64 -4.42 3.37
CA LEU A 111 -9.83 -3.67 3.80
C LEU A 111 -11.00 -4.60 4.16
N ILE A 112 -11.22 -5.67 3.39
CA ILE A 112 -12.23 -6.69 3.72
C ILE A 112 -11.90 -7.38 5.06
N ASP A 113 -10.65 -7.77 5.28
CA ASP A 113 -10.22 -8.42 6.52
C ASP A 113 -10.25 -7.47 7.72
N PHE A 114 -10.08 -6.16 7.51
CA PHE A 114 -10.40 -5.13 8.50
C PHE A 114 -11.90 -5.09 8.81
N MET A 115 -12.76 -5.01 7.79
CA MET A 115 -14.22 -4.93 7.97
C MET A 115 -14.83 -6.14 8.67
N LYS A 116 -14.27 -7.34 8.47
CA LYS A 116 -14.71 -8.55 9.20
C LYS A 116 -14.56 -8.39 10.72
N ARG A 117 -13.58 -7.62 11.18
CA ARG A 117 -13.35 -7.30 12.60
C ARG A 117 -14.07 -6.02 13.02
N HIS A 118 -14.20 -5.07 12.09
CA HIS A 118 -14.75 -3.73 12.34
C HIS A 118 -15.72 -3.34 11.21
N PRO A 119 -16.99 -3.78 11.28
CA PRO A 119 -17.97 -3.48 10.24
C PRO A 119 -18.12 -1.97 10.05
N ASN A 120 -17.88 -1.49 8.83
CA ASN A 120 -17.92 -0.06 8.51
C ASN A 120 -18.46 0.15 7.08
N PRO A 121 -19.64 0.77 6.92
CA PRO A 121 -20.28 0.95 5.61
C PRO A 121 -19.47 1.85 4.67
N LYS A 122 -18.71 2.82 5.20
CA LYS A 122 -17.85 3.69 4.37
C LYS A 122 -16.70 2.90 3.75
N VAL A 123 -16.13 1.96 4.50
CA VAL A 123 -15.07 1.07 4.00
C VAL A 123 -15.63 0.10 2.97
N ALA A 124 -16.88 -0.34 3.14
CA ALA A 124 -17.55 -1.21 2.17
C ALA A 124 -17.75 -0.50 0.81
N GLU A 125 -18.17 0.77 0.84
CA GLU A 125 -18.27 1.61 -0.36
C GLU A 125 -16.91 1.80 -1.05
N GLN A 126 -15.84 2.04 -0.29
CA GLN A 126 -14.48 2.12 -0.83
C GLN A 126 -14.04 0.81 -1.52
N VAL A 127 -14.31 -0.34 -0.89
CA VAL A 127 -14.01 -1.65 -1.49
C VAL A 127 -14.76 -1.84 -2.82
N GLN A 128 -16.01 -1.40 -2.91
CA GLN A 128 -16.79 -1.43 -4.15
C GLN A 128 -16.20 -0.52 -5.24
N HIS A 129 -15.66 0.65 -4.87
CA HIS A 129 -14.98 1.52 -5.82
C HIS A 129 -13.70 0.89 -6.37
N ILE A 130 -12.90 0.25 -5.51
CA ILE A 130 -11.71 -0.51 -5.94
C ILE A 130 -12.11 -1.59 -6.95
N ASP A 131 -13.18 -2.34 -6.68
CA ASP A 131 -13.69 -3.37 -7.61
C ASP A 131 -14.05 -2.82 -8.97
N THR A 132 -14.70 -1.66 -8.98
CA THR A 132 -15.12 -1.03 -10.23
C THR A 132 -13.90 -0.59 -11.04
N ALA A 133 -12.90 0.02 -10.39
CA ALA A 133 -11.66 0.45 -11.03
C ALA A 133 -10.88 -0.73 -11.61
N THR A 134 -10.69 -1.81 -10.83
CA THR A 134 -10.00 -3.03 -11.29
C THR A 134 -10.71 -3.66 -12.50
N ASN A 135 -12.03 -3.75 -12.47
CA ASN A 135 -12.80 -4.32 -13.59
C ASN A 135 -12.75 -3.43 -14.85
N CYS A 136 -12.74 -2.10 -14.71
CA CYS A 136 -12.59 -1.19 -15.84
C CYS A 136 -11.24 -1.38 -16.54
N GLU A 137 -10.15 -1.52 -15.78
CA GLU A 137 -8.82 -1.78 -16.34
C GLU A 137 -8.74 -3.13 -17.04
N ILE A 138 -9.33 -4.18 -16.45
CA ILE A 138 -9.43 -5.51 -17.09
C ILE A 138 -10.20 -5.41 -18.40
N ILE A 139 -11.34 -4.71 -18.44
CA ILE A 139 -12.12 -4.54 -19.68
C ILE A 139 -11.31 -3.77 -20.73
N ALA A 140 -10.57 -2.73 -20.33
CA ALA A 140 -9.73 -1.95 -21.23
C ALA A 140 -8.61 -2.79 -21.84
N SER A 141 -7.96 -3.66 -21.06
CA SER A 141 -6.90 -4.54 -21.56
C SER A 141 -7.43 -5.54 -22.60
N PHE A 142 -8.63 -6.10 -22.41
CA PHE A 142 -9.24 -7.02 -23.38
C PHE A 142 -9.64 -6.36 -24.71
N ARG A 143 -9.98 -5.05 -24.71
CA ARG A 143 -10.42 -4.34 -25.94
C ARG A 143 -9.28 -3.85 -26.82
N LEU A 144 -8.06 -3.89 -26.32
CA LEU A 144 -6.88 -3.34 -26.99
C LEU A 144 -5.97 -4.42 -27.60
N ASN A 145 -6.37 -5.69 -27.49
CA ASN A 145 -5.72 -6.85 -28.13
C ASN A 145 -6.34 -7.17 -29.49
#